data_AF-A0A358R082-F1
#
_entry.id   AF-A0A358R082-F1
#
_cell.length_a   1.000
_cell.length_b   1.000
_cell.length_c   1.000
_cell.angle_alpha   90.00
_cell.angle_beta   90.00
_cell.angle_gamma   90.00
#
_symmetry.space_group_name_H-M   'P 1'
#
loop_
_entity.id
_entity.type
_entity.pdbx_description
1 polymer ?
#
loop_
_entity_poly.entity_id
_entity_poly.type
_entity_poly.pdbx_seq_one_letter_code
_entity_poly.pdbx_strand_id
1 'polypeptide(L)'
;MFFVVCFFIAWFMWIIFADKKRWRELFLVSFFASHLACFTDTLTHFYPLWSYHNPKSFLTYTLDDFGVYMVIPYLFIQWLPSQRTPLKMIGYWFIWTGVSIFIEWVFLTTDHMKHLSWWSIYHSYMADWVLFWLFYQFHKIFRLELLFKRA
;
A
#
# COMPACT_ATOMS: atom_id res chain seq x y z
N MET A 1 -4.61 1.69 -19.53
CA MET A 1 -3.81 0.45 -19.65
C MET A 1 -2.74 0.35 -18.58
N PHE A 2 -2.03 1.43 -18.25
CA PHE A 2 -1.01 1.45 -17.19
C PHE A 2 -1.48 0.89 -15.84
N PHE A 3 -2.55 1.42 -15.24
CA PHE A 3 -3.14 0.92 -13.99
C PHE A 3 -3.47 -0.59 -14.03
N VAL A 4 -3.98 -1.08 -15.17
CA VAL A 4 -4.29 -2.50 -15.36
C VAL A 4 -3.00 -3.35 -15.38
N VAL A 5 -1.92 -2.84 -15.99
CA VAL A 5 -0.61 -3.49 -15.95
C VAL A 5 -0.07 -3.51 -14.52
N CYS A 6 -0.16 -2.40 -13.79
CA CYS A 6 0.24 -2.33 -12.38
C CYS A 6 -0.54 -3.33 -11.53
N PHE A 7 -1.85 -3.47 -11.73
CA PHE A 7 -2.68 -4.48 -11.09
C PHE A 7 -2.16 -5.90 -11.37
N PHE A 8 -1.94 -6.26 -12.64
CA PHE A 8 -1.45 -7.60 -12.97
C PHE A 8 -0.05 -7.86 -12.41
N ILE A 9 0.85 -6.86 -12.43
CA ILE A 9 2.17 -6.97 -11.80
C ILE A 9 2.03 -7.21 -10.29
N ALA A 10 1.23 -6.41 -9.59
CA ALA A 10 1.02 -6.56 -8.16
C ALA A 10 0.46 -7.96 -7.83
N TRP A 11 -0.59 -8.39 -8.51
CA TRP A 11 -1.18 -9.71 -8.27
C TRP A 11 -0.27 -10.86 -8.68
N PHE A 12 0.55 -10.70 -9.72
CA PHE A 12 1.57 -11.68 -10.08
C PHE A 12 2.63 -11.81 -8.97
N MET A 13 3.08 -10.68 -8.42
CA MET A 13 3.97 -10.65 -7.25
C MET A 13 3.31 -11.35 -6.05
N TRP A 14 2.02 -11.11 -5.79
CA TRP A 14 1.29 -11.82 -4.74
C TRP A 14 1.24 -13.33 -4.99
N ILE A 15 0.94 -13.77 -6.21
CA ILE A 15 0.88 -15.20 -6.56
C ILE A 15 2.22 -15.90 -6.27
N ILE A 16 3.33 -15.28 -6.64
CA ILE A 16 4.68 -15.84 -6.48
C ILE A 16 5.14 -15.78 -5.02
N PHE A 17 5.00 -14.62 -4.38
CA PHE A 17 5.68 -14.33 -3.12
C PHE A 17 4.79 -14.45 -1.88
N ALA A 18 3.47 -14.45 -2.01
CA ALA A 18 2.59 -14.48 -0.86
C ALA A 18 2.61 -15.86 -0.16
N ASP A 19 2.79 -15.81 1.16
CA ASP A 19 2.58 -16.91 2.08
C ASP A 19 1.07 -17.08 2.30
N LYS A 20 0.47 -17.90 1.45
CA LYS A 20 -0.97 -18.19 1.46
C LYS A 20 -1.41 -18.96 2.70
N LYS A 21 -0.49 -19.52 3.50
CA LYS A 21 -0.86 -20.20 4.77
C LYS A 21 -1.22 -19.19 5.85
N ARG A 22 -0.59 -18.02 5.83
CA ARG A 22 -0.83 -16.89 6.76
C ARG A 22 -1.92 -15.93 6.29
N TRP A 23 -2.74 -16.31 5.30
CA TRP A 23 -3.69 -15.39 4.68
C TRP A 23 -4.67 -14.75 5.66
N ARG A 24 -5.16 -15.48 6.67
CA ARG A 24 -6.11 -14.95 7.67
C ARG A 24 -5.53 -13.81 8.50
N GLU A 25 -4.24 -13.87 8.78
CA GLU A 25 -3.49 -12.84 9.51
C GLU A 25 -3.25 -11.62 8.60
N LEU A 26 -2.74 -11.86 7.39
CA LEU A 26 -2.23 -10.81 6.50
C LEU A 26 -3.36 -10.07 5.76
N PHE A 27 -4.44 -10.79 5.42
CA PHE A 27 -5.59 -10.23 4.72
C PHE A 27 -6.33 -9.16 5.52
N LEU A 28 -6.39 -9.29 6.86
CA LEU A 28 -7.06 -8.29 7.70
C LEU A 28 -6.36 -6.93 7.67
N VAL A 29 -5.03 -6.90 7.55
CA VAL A 29 -4.29 -5.64 7.40
C VAL A 29 -4.55 -5.02 6.04
N SER A 30 -4.67 -5.87 5.01
CA SER A 30 -4.99 -5.46 3.63
C SER A 30 -6.41 -4.89 3.53
N PHE A 31 -7.36 -5.51 4.23
CA PHE A 31 -8.72 -5.01 4.36
C PHE A 31 -8.75 -3.64 5.09
N PHE A 32 -8.01 -3.50 6.19
CA PHE A 32 -7.87 -2.22 6.89
C PHE A 32 -7.26 -1.14 6.00
N ALA A 33 -6.20 -1.44 5.26
CA ALA A 33 -5.57 -0.52 4.33
C ALA A 33 -6.53 -0.07 3.22
N SER A 34 -7.33 -0.99 2.68
CA SER A 34 -8.35 -0.67 1.67
C SER A 34 -9.42 0.28 2.22
N HIS A 35 -9.81 0.16 3.50
CA HIS A 35 -10.73 1.12 4.12
C HIS A 35 -10.10 2.50 4.28
N LEU A 36 -8.82 2.54 4.66
CA LEU A 36 -8.09 3.79 4.79
C LEU A 36 -7.94 4.49 3.43
N ALA A 37 -7.71 3.72 2.35
CA ALA A 37 -7.69 4.22 0.99
C ALA A 37 -9.04 4.86 0.58
N CYS A 38 -10.16 4.16 0.78
CA CYS A 38 -11.48 4.73 0.51
C CYS A 38 -11.73 6.03 1.28
N PHE A 39 -11.26 6.11 2.53
CA PHE A 39 -11.36 7.32 3.32
C PHE A 39 -10.49 8.45 2.75
N THR A 40 -9.25 8.16 2.35
CA THR A 40 -8.37 9.16 1.72
C THR A 40 -8.91 9.62 0.37
N ASP A 41 -9.50 8.74 -0.44
CA ASP A 41 -10.12 9.12 -1.72
C ASP A 41 -11.33 10.03 -1.52
N THR A 42 -12.12 9.74 -0.48
CA THR A 42 -13.23 10.62 -0.09
C THR A 42 -12.69 11.99 0.35
N LEU A 43 -11.59 12.04 1.11
CA LEU A 43 -10.97 13.30 1.51
C LEU A 43 -10.39 14.08 0.31
N THR A 44 -9.72 13.40 -0.62
CA THR A 44 -9.14 14.05 -1.80
C THR A 44 -10.18 14.55 -2.79
N HIS A 45 -11.40 14.02 -2.73
CA HIS A 45 -12.54 14.60 -3.44
C HIS A 45 -12.87 16.02 -2.96
N PHE A 46 -12.78 16.29 -1.66
CA PHE A 46 -13.02 17.63 -1.09
C PHE A 46 -11.77 18.51 -1.09
N TYR A 47 -10.60 17.91 -0.94
CA TYR A 47 -9.30 18.59 -0.92
C TYR A 47 -8.38 17.94 -1.96
N PRO A 48 -8.40 18.39 -3.22
CA PRO A 48 -7.63 17.76 -4.29
C PRO A 48 -6.13 17.96 -4.06
N LEU A 49 -5.47 16.92 -3.57
CA LEU A 49 -4.03 16.85 -3.30
C LEU A 49 -3.27 16.15 -4.43
N TRP A 50 -3.89 15.16 -5.07
CA TRP A 50 -3.36 14.53 -6.27
C TRP A 50 -4.51 14.14 -7.20
N SER A 51 -4.18 13.91 -8.46
CA SER A 51 -5.13 13.39 -9.44
C SER A 51 -4.45 12.41 -10.39
N TYR A 52 -5.19 11.38 -10.76
CA TYR A 52 -4.77 10.42 -11.78
C TYR A 52 -5.36 10.82 -13.14
N HIS A 53 -4.53 10.90 -14.17
CA HIS A 53 -5.00 11.13 -15.53
C HIS A 53 -5.50 9.80 -16.12
N ASN A 54 -6.68 9.83 -16.75
CA ASN A 54 -7.26 8.71 -17.51
C ASN A 54 -7.75 7.42 -16.78
N PRO A 55 -8.32 7.46 -15.58
CA PRO A 55 -9.14 6.34 -15.13
C PRO A 55 -10.55 6.50 -15.74
N LYS A 56 -10.68 6.16 -17.04
CA LYS A 56 -11.91 6.34 -17.83
C LYS A 56 -13.08 5.45 -17.38
N SER A 57 -12.89 4.58 -16.37
CA SER A 57 -13.93 3.67 -15.89
C SER A 57 -13.75 3.35 -14.40
N PHE A 58 -14.88 3.14 -13.72
CA PHE A 58 -14.93 2.60 -12.35
C PHE A 58 -14.06 1.34 -12.20
N LEU A 59 -14.09 0.44 -13.19
CA LEU A 59 -13.29 -0.78 -13.18
C LEU A 59 -11.78 -0.50 -13.07
N THR A 60 -11.27 0.53 -13.76
CA THR A 60 -9.84 0.87 -13.72
C THR A 60 -9.41 1.34 -12.33
N TYR A 61 -10.23 2.16 -11.67
CA TYR A 61 -9.99 2.61 -10.30
C TYR A 61 -9.98 1.43 -9.33
N THR A 62 -11.04 0.62 -9.38
CA THR A 62 -11.18 -0.53 -8.49
C THR A 62 -10.04 -1.54 -8.66
N LEU A 63 -9.58 -1.77 -9.89
CA LEU A 63 -8.42 -2.64 -10.13
C LEU A 63 -7.14 -2.05 -9.56
N ASP A 64 -6.88 -0.75 -9.71
CA ASP A 64 -5.70 -0.12 -9.11
C ASP A 64 -5.71 -0.26 -7.58
N ASP A 65 -6.85 0.05 -6.95
CA ASP A 65 -7.03 -0.05 -5.51
C ASP A 65 -6.84 -1.48 -5.00
N PHE A 66 -7.42 -2.46 -5.68
CA PHE A 66 -7.21 -3.87 -5.33
C PHE A 66 -5.79 -4.34 -5.61
N GLY A 67 -5.08 -3.75 -6.57
CA GLY A 67 -3.67 -4.03 -6.81
C GLY A 67 -2.82 -3.52 -5.65
N VAL A 68 -2.99 -2.24 -5.30
CA VAL A 68 -2.15 -1.56 -4.32
C VAL A 68 -2.55 -1.95 -2.89
N TYR A 69 -3.79 -1.69 -2.49
CA TYR A 69 -4.20 -1.77 -1.08
C TYR A 69 -4.48 -3.19 -0.59
N MET A 70 -4.67 -4.17 -1.48
CA MET A 70 -4.73 -5.57 -1.06
C MET A 70 -3.35 -6.25 -1.07
N VAL A 71 -2.52 -6.01 -2.09
CA VAL A 71 -1.26 -6.75 -2.23
C VAL A 71 -0.15 -6.13 -1.41
N ILE A 72 0.03 -4.82 -1.46
CA ILE A 72 1.19 -4.16 -0.85
C ILE A 72 1.19 -4.31 0.68
N PRO A 73 0.07 -4.04 1.40
CA PRO A 73 0.02 -4.26 2.84
C PRO A 73 0.19 -5.72 3.25
N TYR A 74 -0.31 -6.65 2.42
CA TYR A 74 -0.11 -8.09 2.63
C TYR A 74 1.38 -8.44 2.63
N LEU A 75 2.09 -8.08 1.56
CA LEU A 75 3.52 -8.36 1.41
C LEU A 75 4.36 -7.60 2.45
N PHE A 76 3.98 -6.36 2.75
CA PHE A 76 4.61 -5.53 3.77
C PHE A 76 4.55 -6.18 5.16
N ILE A 77 3.40 -6.72 5.58
CA ILE A 77 3.31 -7.40 6.89
C ILE A 77 3.99 -8.77 6.85
N GLN A 78 3.88 -9.48 5.73
CA GLN A 78 4.48 -10.79 5.56
C GLN A 78 5.99 -10.77 5.79
N TRP A 79 6.67 -9.76 5.24
CA TRP A 79 8.13 -9.62 5.29
C TRP A 79 8.63 -8.79 6.48
N LEU A 80 7.80 -8.57 7.50
CA LEU A 80 8.27 -7.95 8.74
C LEU A 80 9.52 -8.68 9.28
N PRO A 81 10.56 -7.95 9.69
CA PRO A 81 11.77 -8.55 10.25
C PRO A 81 11.45 -9.46 11.45
N SER A 82 12.07 -10.63 11.51
CA SER A 82 11.95 -11.55 12.66
C SER A 82 12.45 -10.92 13.96
N GLN A 83 13.54 -10.14 13.86
CA GLN A 83 14.05 -9.30 14.94
C GLN A 83 13.59 -7.86 14.73
N ARG A 84 12.58 -7.44 15.50
CA ARG A 84 11.94 -6.12 15.40
C ARG A 84 12.67 -5.04 16.20
N THR A 85 13.99 -4.94 16.03
CA THR A 85 14.77 -3.84 16.66
C THR A 85 14.46 -2.52 15.95
N PRO A 86 14.50 -1.36 16.64
CA PRO A 86 14.16 -0.07 16.04
C PRO A 86 14.93 0.21 14.74
N LEU A 87 16.24 -0.06 14.72
CA LEU A 87 17.09 0.15 13.54
C LEU A 87 16.67 -0.71 12.34
N LYS A 88 16.35 -2.00 12.57
CA LYS A 88 15.88 -2.89 11.50
C LYS A 88 14.52 -2.48 10.97
N MET A 89 13.63 -2.01 11.85
CA MET A 89 12.31 -1.50 11.45
C MET A 89 12.42 -0.20 10.65
N ILE A 90 13.28 0.73 11.05
CA ILE A 90 13.56 1.96 10.31
C ILE A 90 14.13 1.64 8.92
N GLY A 91 15.13 0.76 8.83
CA GLY A 91 15.68 0.34 7.54
C GLY A 91 14.64 -0.37 6.66
N TYR A 92 13.77 -1.19 7.27
CA TYR A 92 12.68 -1.85 6.59
C TYR A 92 11.65 -0.86 6.00
N TRP A 93 11.19 0.10 6.81
CA TRP A 93 10.31 1.17 6.33
C TRP A 93 10.96 2.00 5.24
N PHE A 94 12.24 2.36 5.40
CA PHE A 94 12.97 3.11 4.40
C PHE A 94 13.00 2.41 3.03
N ILE A 95 13.24 1.10 3.00
CA ILE A 95 13.22 0.31 1.74
C ILE A 95 11.82 0.34 1.12
N TRP A 96 10.78 0.08 1.90
CA TRP A 96 9.40 0.06 1.40
C TRP A 96 8.93 1.42 0.90
N THR A 97 9.21 2.49 1.64
CA THR A 97 8.93 3.86 1.21
C THR A 97 9.74 4.20 -0.04
N GLY A 98 11.00 3.76 -0.13
CA GLY A 98 11.81 3.94 -1.34
C GLY A 98 11.17 3.31 -2.58
N VAL A 99 10.62 2.10 -2.46
CA VAL A 99 9.88 1.44 -3.55
C VAL A 99 8.60 2.20 -3.89
N SER A 100 7.81 2.59 -2.88
CA SER A 100 6.56 3.36 -3.07
C SER A 100 6.80 4.67 -3.81
N ILE A 101 7.79 5.45 -3.36
CA ILE A 101 8.16 6.73 -3.95
C ILE A 101 8.77 6.58 -5.33
N PHE A 102 9.52 5.51 -5.58
CA PHE A 102 9.99 5.19 -6.92
C PHE A 102 8.82 4.92 -7.88
N ILE A 103 7.82 4.16 -7.45
CA ILE A 103 6.61 3.91 -8.24
C ILE A 103 5.90 5.24 -8.51
N GLU A 104 5.64 6.05 -7.49
CA GLU A 104 5.00 7.36 -7.65
C GLU A 104 5.78 8.28 -8.60
N TRP A 105 7.10 8.29 -8.52
CA TRP A 105 7.95 9.03 -9.45
C TRP A 105 7.77 8.55 -10.90
N VAL A 106 7.64 7.23 -11.14
CA VAL A 106 7.28 6.71 -12.47
C VAL A 106 5.91 7.21 -12.90
N PHE A 107 4.91 7.22 -12.02
CA PHE A 107 3.56 7.75 -12.35
C PHE A 107 3.58 9.24 -12.69
N LEU A 108 4.38 10.05 -11.99
CA LEU A 108 4.55 11.48 -12.26
C LEU A 108 5.27 11.72 -13.59
N THR A 109 6.35 10.99 -13.86
CA THR A 109 7.14 11.17 -15.09
C THR A 109 6.47 10.63 -16.35
N THR A 110 5.54 9.67 -16.20
CA THR A 110 4.73 9.12 -17.29
C THR A 110 3.39 9.84 -17.51
N ASP A 111 3.17 10.97 -16.82
CA ASP A 111 1.93 11.77 -16.87
C ASP A 111 0.65 10.99 -16.47
N HIS A 112 0.80 9.92 -15.68
CA HIS A 112 -0.31 9.13 -15.15
C HIS A 112 -0.86 9.69 -13.83
N MET A 113 -0.07 10.47 -13.11
CA MET A 113 -0.44 11.17 -11.88
C MET A 113 0.07 12.60 -11.91
N LYS A 114 -0.64 13.54 -11.30
CA LYS A 114 -0.13 14.87 -10.97
C LYS A 114 -0.40 15.19 -9.50
N HIS A 115 0.61 15.76 -8.85
CA HIS A 115 0.41 16.47 -7.60
C HIS A 115 -0.34 17.77 -7.85
N LEU A 116 -1.25 18.07 -6.95
CA LEU A 116 -2.08 19.26 -6.95
C LEU A 116 -1.86 20.02 -5.65
N SER A 117 -2.29 21.27 -5.63
CA SER A 117 -2.23 22.11 -4.44
C SER A 117 -0.80 22.18 -3.88
N TRP A 118 -0.64 21.92 -2.57
CA TRP A 118 0.64 21.92 -1.87
C TRP A 118 1.26 20.52 -1.75
N TRP A 119 0.61 19.49 -2.28
CA TRP A 119 1.13 18.12 -2.18
C TRP A 119 2.37 17.96 -3.05
N SER A 120 3.32 17.16 -2.58
CA SER A 120 4.56 16.89 -3.27
C SER A 120 5.07 15.51 -2.90
N ILE A 121 6.10 15.03 -3.61
CA ILE A 121 6.70 13.72 -3.34
C ILE A 121 7.21 13.57 -1.89
N TYR A 122 7.59 14.67 -1.24
CA TYR A 122 7.98 14.67 0.18
C TYR A 122 6.80 14.41 1.11
N HIS A 123 5.62 14.93 0.77
CA HIS A 123 4.39 14.67 1.52
C HIS A 123 3.97 13.21 1.38
N SER A 124 4.05 12.65 0.16
CA SER A 124 3.83 11.22 -0.07
C SER A 124 4.82 10.37 0.72
N TYR A 125 6.11 10.75 0.74
CA TYR A 125 7.12 10.05 1.53
C TYR A 125 6.73 10.04 3.01
N MET A 126 6.36 11.19 3.60
CA MET A 126 5.92 11.24 4.99
C MET A 126 4.63 10.44 5.24
N ALA A 127 3.68 10.47 4.30
CA ALA A 127 2.45 9.70 4.38
C ALA A 127 2.71 8.19 4.39
N ASP A 128 3.64 7.69 3.57
CA ASP A 128 4.03 6.27 3.56
C ASP A 128 4.56 5.81 4.92
N TRP A 129 5.39 6.63 5.58
CA TRP A 129 5.87 6.32 6.93
C TRP A 129 4.72 6.20 7.92
N VAL A 130 3.75 7.10 7.87
CA VAL A 130 2.55 7.06 8.71
C VAL A 130 1.72 5.83 8.40
N LEU A 131 1.47 5.52 7.12
CA LEU A 131 0.68 4.37 6.68
C LEU A 131 1.32 3.06 7.12
N PHE A 132 2.61 2.85 6.84
CA PHE A 132 3.30 1.63 7.25
C PHE A 132 3.39 1.49 8.77
N TRP A 133 3.51 2.60 9.50
CA TRP A 133 3.42 2.58 10.95
C TRP A 133 2.03 2.15 11.42
N LEU A 134 0.95 2.71 10.84
CA LEU A 134 -0.42 2.32 11.16
C LEU A 134 -0.68 0.84 10.86
N PHE A 135 -0.25 0.32 9.71
CA PHE A 135 -0.40 -1.09 9.36
C PHE A 135 0.33 -2.00 10.34
N TYR A 136 1.55 -1.62 10.73
CA TYR A 136 2.31 -2.35 11.74
C TYR A 136 1.63 -2.33 13.11
N GLN A 137 1.14 -1.17 13.57
CA GLN A 137 0.43 -1.07 14.85
C GLN A 137 -0.87 -1.86 14.83
N PHE A 138 -1.66 -1.76 13.76
CA PHE A 138 -2.88 -2.54 13.60
C PHE A 138 -2.59 -4.04 13.71
N HIS A 139 -1.61 -4.53 12.96
CA HIS A 139 -1.18 -5.93 13.02
C HIS A 139 -0.76 -6.35 14.45
N LYS A 140 0.03 -5.51 15.13
CA LYS A 140 0.56 -5.78 16.48
C LYS A 140 -0.51 -5.72 17.58
N ILE A 141 -1.38 -4.70 17.58
CA ILE A 141 -2.38 -4.46 18.62
C ILE A 141 -3.40 -5.61 18.64
N PHE A 142 -3.87 -6.01 17.46
CA PHE A 142 -4.82 -7.11 17.33
C PHE A 142 -4.17 -8.50 17.39
N ARG A 143 -2.83 -8.56 17.51
CA ARG A 143 -2.03 -9.81 17.60
C ARG A 143 -2.44 -10.81 16.53
N LEU A 144 -2.53 -10.34 15.29
CA LEU A 144 -3.09 -11.12 14.19
C LEU A 144 -2.29 -12.42 13.93
N GLU A 145 -1.02 -12.49 14.37
CA GLU A 145 -0.22 -13.71 14.32
C GLU A 145 -0.85 -14.92 15.05
N LEU A 146 -1.76 -14.67 16.01
CA LEU A 146 -2.46 -15.74 16.73
C LEU A 146 -3.50 -16.45 15.86
N LEU A 147 -4.00 -15.80 14.82
CA LEU A 147 -4.97 -16.40 13.89
C LEU A 147 -4.33 -17.50 13.03
N PHE A 148 -3.03 -17.37 12.74
CA PHE A 148 -2.27 -18.42 12.06
C PHE A 148 -1.96 -19.60 12.98
N LYS A 149 -1.56 -19.35 14.22
CA LYS A 149 -1.21 -20.41 15.19
C LYS A 149 -2.38 -21.33 15.59
N ARG A 150 -3.62 -20.92 15.31
CA ARG A 150 -4.85 -21.67 15.62
C ARG A 150 -5.42 -22.43 14.41
N ALA A 151 -4.81 -22.29 13.24
CA ALA A 151 -5.21 -22.96 12.00
C ALA A 151 -4.31 -24.17 11.71
#